data_AF-R7I1H0-F1
#
_entry.id   AF-R7I1H0-F1
#
_cell.length_a   1.000
_cell.length_b   1.000
_cell.length_c   1.000
_cell.angle_alpha   90.00
_cell.angle_beta   90.00
_cell.angle_gamma   90.00
#
_symmetry.space_group_name_H-M   'P 1'
#
loop_
_entity.id
_entity.type
_entity.pdbx_description
1 polymer ?
#
loop_
_entity_poly.entity_id
_entity_poly.type
_entity_poly.pdbx_seq_one_letter_code
_entity_poly.pdbx_strand_id
1 'polypeptide(L)'
;MKQTENLGLNLTDMTEDGNQLFDFERDLNQPFEIIDEAIGELQARSVSAGIPPSNCKNLRVEKSGTNYLLNWNDPKDTVINDLTLCTWWKTVIVKKSGSYPETPEDGTVVLTNTVRDKYSKEAYVDEIDDDTETEYYYRAFPYSVNGVCNLDPQNYFGTVIYEFILDTTNSNPKTCIKYAGINEDFTPAHMDYENEVFDYGSWKDTFIMSLARPCMLKTSGVVDYYLNPDDLTQKEDGTPSDVSNESYDGNAMVQFAQFWIKAVQEGAKIHVYIANKQVDENYKDYMHYGEDGTLKQYVYRAIYDGSNISNKIRSLSGKTICRSLAGNTQIANARANGSGWNVDAYADRVAINFLLMLIGKSLDTQTTFGTGRYTGYVNESNTNQLLTTGTNDKKGMFYGDNNNGCVTVFFIQNWWGNIWKITNGLIQKNGKLYVKFTYGTQDGSSATGYNQTDSTGYIDTGVTLSGTISQLYIKSMKLVSGYGLVPSADSGGSSSTYFCDGLWSNSSLVGFARFGSNPFDGLLVGAFALGVNDAVSHSYWHYGVALSYK
;
A
#
# COMPACT_ATOMS: atom_id res chain seq x y z
N MET A 1 49.08 9.26 47.14
CA MET A 1 47.99 10.23 46.96
C MET A 1 46.68 9.45 46.89
N LYS A 2 45.74 9.74 47.77
CA LYS A 2 44.38 9.16 47.71
C LYS A 2 43.59 9.92 46.64
N GLN A 3 42.66 9.27 45.98
CA GLN A 3 41.77 9.91 45.01
C GLN A 3 40.31 9.62 45.34
N THR A 4 39.40 10.49 44.90
CA THR A 4 37.96 10.21 45.00
C THR A 4 37.55 9.10 44.05
N GLU A 5 36.62 8.25 44.46
CA GLU A 5 36.26 7.03 43.72
C GLU A 5 35.55 7.32 42.38
N ASN A 6 34.76 8.39 42.31
CA ASN A 6 33.90 8.66 41.16
C ASN A 6 34.52 9.62 40.13
N LEU A 7 35.32 10.59 40.59
CA LEU A 7 35.85 11.66 39.75
C LEU A 7 37.40 11.64 39.68
N GLY A 8 38.06 10.71 40.39
CA GLY A 8 39.51 10.59 40.39
C GLY A 8 40.25 11.81 40.94
N LEU A 9 39.58 12.66 41.71
CA LEU A 9 40.15 13.92 42.23
C LEU A 9 41.20 13.60 43.28
N ASN A 10 42.37 14.24 43.20
CA ASN A 10 43.41 14.09 44.22
C ASN A 10 42.92 14.63 45.57
N LEU A 11 43.10 13.83 46.62
CA LEU A 11 42.84 14.21 48.01
C LEU A 11 44.18 14.51 48.67
N THR A 12 44.50 15.79 48.77
CA THR A 12 45.74 16.27 49.42
C THR A 12 45.49 16.45 50.91
N ASP A 13 46.23 15.71 51.74
CA ASP A 13 46.16 15.84 53.19
C ASP A 13 47.38 16.62 53.68
N MET A 14 47.18 17.90 54.03
CA MET A 14 48.28 18.77 54.45
C MET A 14 48.98 18.31 55.74
N THR A 15 48.33 17.44 56.53
CA THR A 15 48.88 16.85 57.75
C THR A 15 49.71 15.60 57.48
N GLU A 16 49.35 14.76 56.51
CA GLU A 16 50.11 13.57 56.11
C GLU A 16 51.18 13.88 55.05
N ASP A 17 50.89 14.75 54.09
CA ASP A 17 51.72 15.01 52.90
C ASP A 17 52.67 16.20 53.09
N GLY A 18 52.37 17.13 54.00
CA GLY A 18 53.22 18.28 54.33
C GLY A 18 53.22 19.42 53.27
N ASN A 19 53.50 20.65 53.73
CA ASN A 19 53.32 21.88 52.93
C ASN A 19 54.15 21.96 51.63
N GLN A 20 55.22 21.17 51.49
CA GLN A 20 56.09 21.20 50.31
C GLN A 20 55.57 20.32 49.15
N LEU A 21 54.52 19.54 49.39
CA LEU A 21 53.95 18.62 48.41
C LEU A 21 52.65 19.15 47.77
N PHE A 22 52.16 20.33 48.18
CA PHE A 22 51.00 20.98 47.57
C PHE A 22 51.36 21.61 46.23
N ASP A 23 50.65 21.22 45.17
CA ASP A 23 50.83 21.70 43.81
C ASP A 23 49.52 22.31 43.30
N PHE A 24 49.53 23.58 42.90
CA PHE A 24 48.33 24.30 42.49
C PHE A 24 47.65 23.70 41.25
N GLU A 25 48.42 23.16 40.30
CA GLU A 25 47.83 22.58 39.10
C GLU A 25 47.17 21.23 39.43
N ARG A 26 47.87 20.38 40.17
CA ARG A 26 47.41 19.03 40.49
C ARG A 26 46.32 18.99 41.57
N ASP A 27 46.44 19.83 42.59
CA ASP A 27 45.62 19.75 43.80
C ASP A 27 44.45 20.75 43.80
N LEU A 28 44.43 21.70 42.85
CA LEU A 28 43.37 22.71 42.74
C LEU A 28 42.80 22.82 41.32
N ASN A 29 43.60 23.20 40.33
CA ASN A 29 43.09 23.49 38.98
C ASN A 29 42.53 22.25 38.29
N GLN A 30 43.29 21.15 38.24
CA GLN A 30 42.83 19.90 37.64
C GLN A 30 41.53 19.39 38.29
N PRO A 31 41.38 19.38 39.64
CA PRO A 31 40.10 19.06 40.25
C PRO A 31 38.95 19.98 39.84
N PHE A 32 39.17 21.29 39.72
CA PHE A 32 38.14 22.22 39.28
C PHE A 32 37.72 21.99 37.83
N GLU A 33 38.67 21.72 36.92
CA GLU A 33 38.37 21.39 35.52
C GLU A 33 37.54 20.11 35.41
N ILE A 34 37.92 19.04 36.13
CA ILE A 34 37.18 17.77 36.15
C ILE A 34 35.77 17.96 36.74
N ILE A 35 35.63 18.79 37.78
CA ILE A 35 34.32 19.11 38.36
C ILE A 35 33.47 19.91 37.37
N ASP A 36 34.04 20.91 36.69
CA ASP A 36 33.32 21.74 35.72
C ASP A 36 32.83 20.90 34.52
N GLU A 37 33.68 20.01 33.99
CA GLU A 37 33.32 19.07 32.93
C GLU A 37 32.20 18.12 33.39
N ALA A 38 32.32 17.51 34.57
CA ALA A 38 31.30 16.62 35.13
C ALA A 38 29.97 17.35 35.40
N ILE A 39 30.02 18.61 35.85
CA ILE A 39 28.82 19.45 36.03
C ILE A 39 28.22 19.80 34.68
N GLY A 40 29.03 20.13 33.67
CA GLY A 40 28.58 20.37 32.29
C GLY A 40 27.86 19.15 31.71
N GLU A 41 28.41 17.94 31.90
CA GLU A 41 27.75 16.69 31.51
C GLU A 41 26.44 16.45 32.27
N LEU A 42 26.42 16.67 33.58
CA LEU A 42 25.21 16.53 34.39
C LEU A 42 24.13 17.53 33.99
N GLN A 43 24.52 18.78 33.72
CA GLN A 43 23.61 19.79 33.20
C GLN A 43 23.03 19.33 31.87
N ALA A 44 23.86 18.91 30.91
CA ALA A 44 23.41 18.39 29.62
C ALA A 44 22.44 17.20 29.75
N ARG A 45 22.70 16.26 30.66
CA ARG A 45 21.82 15.11 30.93
C ARG A 45 20.53 15.49 31.66
N SER A 46 20.57 16.49 32.53
CA SER A 46 19.41 16.94 33.31
C SER A 46 18.36 17.67 32.45
N VAL A 47 18.76 18.25 31.31
CA VAL A 47 17.85 18.94 30.37
C VAL A 47 17.15 18.00 29.39
N SER A 48 17.42 16.69 29.39
CA SER A 48 16.89 15.73 28.41
C SER A 48 16.20 14.50 29.03
N ALA A 49 15.67 14.62 30.24
CA ALA A 49 14.88 13.56 30.87
C ALA A 49 13.38 13.79 30.64
N GLY A 50 12.70 12.86 29.96
CA GLY A 50 11.26 12.95 29.72
C GLY A 50 10.77 12.12 28.54
N ILE A 51 9.50 12.29 28.20
CA ILE A 51 8.85 11.66 27.04
C ILE A 51 8.85 12.69 25.89
N PRO A 52 9.21 12.32 24.65
CA PRO A 52 9.08 13.22 23.51
C PRO A 52 7.59 13.54 23.22
N PRO A 53 7.28 14.70 22.61
CA PRO A 53 5.92 14.97 22.14
C PRO A 53 5.46 13.93 21.12
N SER A 54 4.15 13.83 20.89
CA SER A 54 3.61 13.04 19.78
C SER A 54 4.04 13.59 18.40
N ASN A 55 3.73 12.85 17.34
CA ASN A 55 4.05 13.27 15.97
C ASN A 55 3.25 14.52 15.59
N CYS A 56 3.88 15.40 14.80
CA CYS A 56 3.19 16.41 14.04
C CYS A 56 2.16 15.75 13.10
N LYS A 57 1.14 16.50 12.70
CA LYS A 57 0.12 16.03 11.75
C LYS A 57 0.06 16.96 10.54
N ASN A 58 -0.52 16.48 9.44
CA ASN A 58 -0.74 17.28 8.23
C ASN A 58 0.55 17.95 7.68
N LEU A 59 1.69 17.26 7.73
CA LEU A 59 2.96 17.81 7.24
C LEU A 59 2.98 17.87 5.70
N ARG A 60 2.64 19.02 5.14
CA ARG A 60 2.55 19.26 3.70
C ARG A 60 3.71 20.10 3.22
N VAL A 61 4.27 19.73 2.07
CA VAL A 61 5.29 20.48 1.36
C VAL A 61 4.86 20.67 -0.08
N GLU A 62 4.89 21.91 -0.54
CA GLU A 62 4.61 22.27 -1.93
C GLU A 62 5.79 23.09 -2.46
N LYS A 63 6.35 22.70 -3.62
CA LYS A 63 7.41 23.44 -4.30
C LYS A 63 6.78 24.36 -5.35
N SER A 64 7.10 25.65 -5.30
CA SER A 64 6.66 26.66 -6.27
C SER A 64 7.85 27.52 -6.67
N GLY A 65 8.48 27.19 -7.79
CA GLY A 65 9.74 27.81 -8.22
C GLY A 65 10.87 27.54 -7.21
N THR A 66 11.42 28.62 -6.65
CA THR A 66 12.45 28.61 -5.60
C THR A 66 11.88 28.55 -4.18
N ASN A 67 10.55 28.43 -4.02
CA ASN A 67 9.91 28.42 -2.70
C ASN A 67 9.41 27.03 -2.33
N TYR A 68 9.68 26.61 -1.10
CA TYR A 68 9.03 25.47 -0.44
C TYR A 68 8.05 25.98 0.61
N LEU A 69 6.77 25.66 0.41
CA LEU A 69 5.67 26.02 1.31
C LEU A 69 5.40 24.85 2.25
N LEU A 70 5.56 25.08 3.56
CA LEU A 70 5.47 24.07 4.61
C LEU A 70 4.28 24.36 5.53
N ASN A 71 3.35 23.41 5.63
CA ASN A 71 2.25 23.43 6.61
C ASN A 71 2.31 22.21 7.52
N TRP A 72 1.96 22.37 8.79
CA TRP A 72 1.83 21.27 9.74
C TRP A 72 0.97 21.68 10.94
N ASN A 73 0.51 20.67 11.67
CA ASN A 73 -0.06 20.80 13.00
C ASN A 73 0.95 20.33 14.04
N ASP A 74 1.15 21.15 15.07
CA ASP A 74 2.01 20.80 16.19
C ASP A 74 1.29 19.76 17.07
N PRO A 75 2.04 18.85 17.73
CA PRO A 75 1.41 17.86 18.60
C PRO A 75 0.69 18.54 19.77
N LYS A 76 -0.43 17.95 20.16
CA LYS A 76 -1.10 18.28 21.42
C LYS A 76 -0.26 17.76 22.59
N ASP A 77 -0.52 18.30 23.77
CA ASP A 77 0.06 17.76 24.99
C ASP A 77 -0.44 16.33 25.21
N THR A 78 0.44 15.46 25.70
CA THR A 78 0.10 14.08 26.02
C THR A 78 -0.52 14.05 27.41
N VAL A 79 -1.82 13.74 27.47
CA VAL A 79 -2.60 13.65 28.72
C VAL A 79 -3.21 12.26 28.82
N ILE A 80 -2.98 11.56 29.94
CA ILE A 80 -3.58 10.25 30.23
C ILE A 80 -4.25 10.33 31.59
N ASN A 81 -5.55 10.04 31.66
CA ASN A 81 -6.35 10.09 32.90
C ASN A 81 -6.16 11.43 33.66
N ASP A 82 -6.29 12.55 32.95
CA ASP A 82 -6.09 13.92 33.44
C ASP A 82 -4.66 14.28 33.94
N LEU A 83 -3.68 13.38 33.76
CA LEU A 83 -2.28 13.66 34.03
C LEU A 83 -1.55 14.07 32.74
N THR A 84 -1.01 15.29 32.71
CA THR A 84 -0.14 15.74 31.62
C THR A 84 1.25 15.12 31.74
N LEU A 85 1.59 14.24 30.81
CA LEU A 85 2.87 13.52 30.76
C LEU A 85 3.93 14.24 29.90
N CYS A 86 3.49 14.98 28.89
CA CYS A 86 4.37 15.74 28.01
C CYS A 86 3.68 17.00 27.50
N THR A 87 4.31 18.15 27.67
CA THR A 87 3.87 19.44 27.12
C THR A 87 4.76 19.82 25.95
N TRP A 88 4.15 20.17 24.81
CA TRP A 88 4.87 20.67 23.65
C TRP A 88 5.48 22.05 23.93
N TRP A 89 6.73 22.25 23.49
CA TRP A 89 7.45 23.52 23.62
C TRP A 89 7.63 24.24 22.29
N LYS A 90 8.19 23.53 21.32
CA LYS A 90 8.56 24.07 20.01
C LYS A 90 8.65 22.96 18.98
N THR A 91 8.59 23.33 17.71
CA THR A 91 8.88 22.44 16.59
C THR A 91 10.00 23.03 15.76
N VAL A 92 11.08 22.29 15.58
CA VAL A 92 12.22 22.67 14.75
C VAL A 92 12.05 22.04 13.38
N ILE A 93 12.15 22.83 12.32
CA ILE A 93 12.08 22.37 10.94
C ILE A 93 13.49 22.36 10.37
N VAL A 94 13.93 21.21 9.87
CA VAL A 94 15.24 21.01 9.28
C VAL A 94 15.08 20.65 7.81
N LYS A 95 15.98 21.20 6.99
CA LYS A 95 16.10 20.99 5.55
C LYS A 95 17.39 20.23 5.22
N LYS A 96 17.33 19.28 4.29
CA LYS A 96 18.50 18.57 3.76
C LYS A 96 18.32 18.25 2.27
N SER A 97 19.39 18.33 1.49
CA SER A 97 19.40 17.97 0.08
C SER A 97 19.54 16.46 -0.11
N GLY A 98 18.76 15.88 -1.02
CA GLY A 98 18.88 14.47 -1.45
C GLY A 98 18.34 13.40 -0.48
N SER A 99 18.08 13.72 0.79
CA SER A 99 17.40 12.82 1.74
C SER A 99 16.75 13.60 2.88
N TYR A 100 15.80 12.97 3.59
CA TYR A 100 15.26 13.55 4.83
C TYR A 100 16.35 13.68 5.93
N PRO A 101 16.27 14.71 6.78
CA PRO A 101 17.06 14.82 8.00
C PRO A 101 16.79 13.67 8.98
N GLU A 102 17.83 13.02 9.48
CA GLU A 102 17.71 11.97 10.51
C GLU A 102 17.66 12.53 11.93
N THR A 103 18.37 13.62 12.19
CA THR A 103 18.38 14.33 13.49
C THR A 103 18.22 15.85 13.31
N PRO A 104 17.94 16.60 14.38
CA PRO A 104 17.88 18.07 14.33
C PRO A 104 19.17 18.74 13.84
N GLU A 105 20.30 18.05 13.93
CA GLU A 105 21.63 18.49 13.50
C GLU A 105 21.98 18.01 12.07
N ASP A 106 21.18 17.10 11.48
CA ASP A 106 21.40 16.53 10.15
C ASP A 106 20.78 17.39 9.04
N GLY A 107 21.34 18.59 8.86
CA GLY A 107 20.92 19.52 7.82
C GLY A 107 20.94 20.97 8.31
N THR A 108 20.13 21.82 7.67
CA THR A 108 20.00 23.23 8.02
C THR A 108 18.66 23.47 8.70
N VAL A 109 18.67 24.03 9.91
CA VAL A 109 17.46 24.49 10.58
C VAL A 109 16.92 25.71 9.83
N VAL A 110 15.73 25.58 9.23
CA VAL A 110 15.07 26.68 8.50
C VAL A 110 14.11 27.44 9.42
N LEU A 111 13.54 26.77 10.41
CA LEU A 111 12.60 27.39 11.33
C LEU A 111 12.62 26.75 12.72
N THR A 112 12.54 27.56 13.76
CA THR A 112 12.15 27.13 15.10
C THR A 112 10.81 27.76 15.46
N ASN A 113 9.74 26.98 15.41
CA ASN A 113 8.38 27.44 15.73
C ASN A 113 8.09 27.26 17.23
N THR A 114 7.79 28.36 17.92
CA THR A 114 7.43 28.37 19.35
C THR A 114 5.95 28.72 19.59
N VAL A 115 5.17 28.89 18.53
CA VAL A 115 3.73 29.19 18.60
C VAL A 115 2.96 28.01 18.02
N ARG A 116 2.23 27.29 18.87
CA ARG A 116 1.52 26.07 18.48
C ARG A 116 0.55 26.33 17.32
N ASP A 117 0.58 25.46 16.31
CA ASP A 117 -0.28 25.48 15.13
C ASP A 117 -0.20 26.77 14.29
N LYS A 118 0.85 27.58 14.46
CA LYS A 118 1.06 28.83 13.70
C LYS A 118 0.97 28.62 12.19
N TYR A 119 1.50 27.49 11.69
CA TYR A 119 1.57 27.18 10.26
C TYR A 119 0.59 26.09 9.83
N SER A 120 -0.49 25.90 10.59
CA SER A 120 -1.54 24.94 10.26
C SER A 120 -2.46 25.39 9.11
N LYS A 121 -2.48 26.70 8.80
CA LYS A 121 -3.27 27.30 7.73
C LYS A 121 -2.40 28.06 6.73
N GLU A 122 -1.65 29.04 7.23
CA GLU A 122 -0.70 29.81 6.43
C GLU A 122 0.65 29.11 6.42
N ALA A 123 1.20 28.84 5.24
CA ALA A 123 2.45 28.10 5.10
C ALA A 123 3.66 28.92 5.59
N TYR A 124 4.64 28.24 6.17
CA TYR A 124 5.99 28.78 6.25
C TYR A 124 6.63 28.68 4.88
N VAL A 125 7.28 29.75 4.41
CA VAL A 125 7.96 29.79 3.12
C VAL A 125 9.46 29.72 3.36
N ASP A 126 10.08 28.65 2.88
CA ASP A 126 11.53 28.51 2.78
C ASP A 126 11.95 28.79 1.34
N GLU A 127 12.64 29.90 1.13
CA GLU A 127 13.21 30.27 -0.16
C GLU A 127 14.59 29.62 -0.31
N ILE A 128 14.80 28.92 -1.42
CA ILE A 128 16.09 28.31 -1.80
C ILE A 128 16.77 29.14 -2.89
N ASP A 129 18.09 28.98 -3.00
CA ASP A 129 18.86 29.58 -4.09
C ASP A 129 18.32 29.14 -5.47
N ASP A 130 18.60 29.92 -6.53
CA ASP A 130 18.11 29.74 -7.91
C ASP A 130 18.42 28.36 -8.56
N ASP A 131 19.04 27.44 -7.84
CA ASP A 131 19.16 26.04 -8.22
C ASP A 131 17.83 25.29 -7.99
N THR A 132 16.96 25.39 -8.99
CA THR A 132 15.69 24.65 -9.02
C THR A 132 15.85 23.15 -9.25
N GLU A 133 17.03 22.66 -9.63
CA GLU A 133 17.29 21.24 -9.89
C GLU A 133 17.54 20.47 -8.58
N THR A 134 18.09 21.12 -7.55
CA THR A 134 18.30 20.48 -6.25
C THR A 134 16.97 20.23 -5.52
N GLU A 135 16.74 18.97 -5.14
CA GLU A 135 15.58 18.56 -4.35
C GLU A 135 15.89 18.56 -2.85
N TYR A 136 15.11 19.35 -2.11
CA TYR A 136 15.20 19.45 -0.66
C TYR A 136 14.08 18.70 0.05
N TYR A 137 14.46 18.08 1.15
CA TYR A 137 13.60 17.28 2.02
C TYR A 137 13.53 17.94 3.39
N TYR A 138 12.34 17.94 3.97
CA TYR A 138 12.07 18.63 5.23
C TYR A 138 11.56 17.67 6.28
N ARG A 139 11.94 17.91 7.54
CA ARG A 139 11.44 17.18 8.69
C ARG A 139 11.12 18.12 9.84
N ALA A 140 10.01 17.85 10.52
CA ALA A 140 9.67 18.48 11.79
C ALA A 140 10.22 17.67 12.97
N PHE A 141 10.78 18.37 13.94
CA PHE A 141 11.30 17.82 15.19
C PHE A 141 10.61 18.54 16.35
N PRO A 142 9.46 18.03 16.84
CA PRO A 142 8.79 18.61 17.98
C PRO A 142 9.53 18.27 19.28
N TYR A 143 9.69 19.27 20.13
CA TYR A 143 10.36 19.19 21.43
C TYR A 143 9.36 19.39 22.56
N SER A 144 9.55 18.64 23.65
CA SER A 144 8.86 18.90 24.90
C SER A 144 9.49 20.08 25.65
N VAL A 145 8.78 20.61 26.64
CA VAL A 145 9.31 21.63 27.56
C VAL A 145 10.53 21.16 28.34
N ASN A 146 10.73 19.84 28.44
CA ASN A 146 11.91 19.21 29.02
C ASN A 146 12.99 18.90 27.96
N GLY A 147 12.99 19.58 26.82
CA GLY A 147 14.05 19.45 25.81
C GLY A 147 14.12 18.11 25.07
N VAL A 148 13.18 17.19 25.27
CA VAL A 148 13.18 15.87 24.59
C VAL A 148 12.57 15.99 23.20
N CYS A 149 13.32 15.54 22.19
CA CYS A 149 12.94 15.60 20.78
C CYS A 149 12.25 14.33 20.31
N ASN A 150 11.21 14.47 19.49
CA ASN A 150 10.64 13.36 18.73
C ASN A 150 11.45 13.11 17.43
N LEU A 151 11.94 11.88 17.24
CA LEU A 151 12.69 11.41 16.08
C LEU A 151 11.92 10.38 15.24
N ASP A 152 10.59 10.41 15.25
CA ASP A 152 9.73 9.53 14.45
C ASP A 152 9.76 9.96 12.96
N PRO A 153 10.00 9.04 12.01
CA PRO A 153 9.92 9.29 10.57
C PRO A 153 8.57 9.85 10.08
N GLN A 154 7.49 9.69 10.84
CA GLN A 154 6.18 10.29 10.53
C GLN A 154 6.23 11.82 10.44
N ASN A 155 7.24 12.46 11.03
CA ASN A 155 7.43 13.90 10.93
C ASN A 155 8.19 14.36 9.67
N TYR A 156 8.42 13.48 8.70
CA TYR A 156 8.84 13.89 7.37
C TYR A 156 7.72 14.67 6.67
N PHE A 157 8.04 15.80 6.06
CA PHE A 157 7.10 16.53 5.22
C PHE A 157 6.76 15.73 3.96
N GLY A 158 5.52 15.89 3.47
CA GLY A 158 5.01 15.15 2.31
C GLY A 158 4.55 13.73 2.65
N THR A 159 4.53 13.35 3.92
CA THR A 159 3.94 12.07 4.36
C THR A 159 2.42 12.18 4.32
N VAL A 160 1.77 11.37 3.51
CA VAL A 160 0.32 11.26 3.44
C VAL A 160 -0.06 9.85 3.85
N ILE A 161 -0.88 9.72 4.89
CA ILE A 161 -1.38 8.45 5.41
C ILE A 161 -2.89 8.53 5.47
N TYR A 162 -3.55 7.72 4.67
CA TYR A 162 -5.00 7.52 4.76
C TYR A 162 -5.30 6.31 5.65
N GLU A 163 -6.38 6.40 6.43
CA GLU A 163 -6.81 5.33 7.32
C GLU A 163 -8.29 5.00 7.11
N PHE A 164 -8.60 3.71 7.10
CA PHE A 164 -9.94 3.23 7.33
C PHE A 164 -9.96 2.14 8.41
N ILE A 165 -11.05 2.11 9.16
CA ILE A 165 -11.30 1.17 10.25
C ILE A 165 -12.47 0.29 9.83
N LEU A 166 -12.23 -1.01 9.68
CA LEU A 166 -13.25 -2.02 9.44
C LEU A 166 -13.71 -2.62 10.77
N ASP A 167 -14.99 -2.46 11.10
CA ASP A 167 -15.66 -3.17 12.19
C ASP A 167 -16.15 -4.54 11.71
N THR A 168 -15.46 -5.60 12.14
CA THR A 168 -15.77 -6.98 11.72
C THR A 168 -17.08 -7.53 12.30
N THR A 169 -17.71 -6.82 13.23
CA THR A 169 -19.00 -7.23 13.82
C THR A 169 -20.19 -6.57 13.12
N ASN A 170 -19.96 -5.51 12.34
CA ASN A 170 -21.02 -4.84 11.62
C ASN A 170 -21.31 -5.55 10.29
N SER A 171 -22.47 -6.18 10.19
CA SER A 171 -22.89 -6.91 9.00
C SER A 171 -23.28 -6.02 7.82
N ASN A 172 -23.48 -4.72 8.01
CA ASN A 172 -23.85 -3.81 6.92
C ASN A 172 -22.59 -3.34 6.15
N PRO A 173 -22.42 -3.76 4.88
CA PRO A 173 -21.23 -3.48 4.10
C PRO A 173 -20.97 -1.98 3.90
N LYS A 174 -22.03 -1.15 3.93
CA LYS A 174 -21.96 0.30 3.68
C LYS A 174 -21.60 1.12 4.92
N THR A 175 -21.68 0.52 6.11
CA THR A 175 -21.41 1.24 7.37
C THR A 175 -20.35 0.57 8.26
N CYS A 176 -19.85 -0.61 7.86
CA CYS A 176 -18.80 -1.31 8.59
C CYS A 176 -17.42 -0.65 8.47
N ILE A 177 -17.22 0.25 7.51
CA ILE A 177 -15.98 1.01 7.34
C ILE A 177 -16.17 2.46 7.81
N LYS A 178 -15.30 2.92 8.71
CA LYS A 178 -15.17 4.33 9.12
C LYS A 178 -13.83 4.89 8.63
N TYR A 179 -13.82 6.11 8.10
CA TYR A 179 -12.56 6.85 7.90
C TYR A 179 -12.02 7.40 9.21
N ALA A 180 -10.70 7.59 9.25
CA ALA A 180 -9.99 8.18 10.38
C ALA A 180 -8.79 8.99 9.87
N GLY A 181 -8.15 9.75 10.76
CA GLY A 181 -6.99 10.56 10.40
C GLY A 181 -7.34 11.69 9.43
N ILE A 182 -6.49 11.90 8.43
CA ILE A 182 -6.62 13.04 7.49
C ILE A 182 -7.82 12.91 6.55
N ASN A 183 -8.39 11.71 6.41
CA ASN A 183 -9.55 11.43 5.57
C ASN A 183 -10.84 11.21 6.38
N GLU A 184 -10.88 11.55 7.68
CA GLU A 184 -12.08 11.36 8.53
C GLU A 184 -13.36 11.95 7.92
N ASP A 185 -13.24 13.13 7.30
CA ASP A 185 -14.34 13.88 6.68
C ASP A 185 -14.45 13.67 5.15
N PHE A 186 -13.72 12.71 4.58
CA PHE A 186 -13.77 12.49 3.13
C PHE A 186 -15.13 11.93 2.68
N THR A 187 -15.59 12.41 1.54
CA THR A 187 -16.72 11.84 0.81
C THR A 187 -16.21 10.65 -0.02
N PRO A 188 -16.80 9.44 0.13
CA PRO A 188 -16.38 8.26 -0.62
C PRO A 188 -16.67 8.39 -2.12
N ALA A 189 -15.84 7.72 -2.92
CA ALA A 189 -16.05 7.58 -4.35
C ALA A 189 -17.10 6.51 -4.65
N HIS A 190 -17.89 6.71 -5.70
CA HIS A 190 -18.90 5.76 -6.15
C HIS A 190 -19.27 6.00 -7.61
N MET A 191 -19.86 5.00 -8.26
CA MET A 191 -20.49 5.18 -9.56
C MET A 191 -21.84 5.90 -9.40
N ASP A 192 -22.01 7.02 -10.09
CA ASP A 192 -23.31 7.65 -10.30
C ASP A 192 -23.97 7.01 -11.52
N TYR A 193 -24.87 6.04 -11.25
CA TYR A 193 -25.57 5.30 -12.30
C TYR A 193 -26.67 6.10 -12.99
N GLU A 194 -27.13 7.23 -12.42
CA GLU A 194 -28.14 8.07 -13.06
C GLU A 194 -27.49 8.91 -14.17
N ASN A 195 -26.30 9.44 -13.90
CA ASN A 195 -25.54 10.26 -14.85
C ASN A 195 -24.50 9.48 -15.67
N GLU A 196 -24.33 8.18 -15.40
CA GLU A 196 -23.34 7.30 -16.03
C GLU A 196 -21.89 7.81 -15.93
N VAL A 197 -21.56 8.46 -14.80
CA VAL A 197 -20.23 9.00 -14.51
C VAL A 197 -19.72 8.48 -13.17
N PHE A 198 -18.41 8.39 -13.02
CA PHE A 198 -17.80 8.06 -11.73
C PHE A 198 -17.63 9.32 -10.88
N ASP A 199 -18.23 9.33 -9.70
CA ASP A 199 -18.02 10.37 -8.69
C ASP A 199 -16.80 9.99 -7.84
N TYR A 200 -15.73 10.77 -7.96
CA TYR A 200 -14.50 10.57 -7.20
C TYR A 200 -14.61 11.03 -5.74
N GLY A 201 -15.67 11.75 -5.35
CA GLY A 201 -15.81 12.35 -4.03
C GLY A 201 -14.59 13.20 -3.66
N SER A 202 -14.10 13.05 -2.43
CA SER A 202 -12.90 13.75 -1.95
C SER A 202 -11.59 13.16 -2.47
N TRP A 203 -11.63 12.05 -3.23
CA TRP A 203 -10.42 11.31 -3.64
C TRP A 203 -9.78 11.81 -4.94
N LYS A 204 -10.48 12.66 -5.71
CA LYS A 204 -10.09 13.08 -7.06
C LYS A 204 -8.64 13.53 -7.17
N ASP A 205 -8.21 14.42 -6.28
CA ASP A 205 -6.90 15.08 -6.32
C ASP A 205 -5.91 14.48 -5.28
N THR A 206 -6.08 13.20 -4.93
CA THR A 206 -5.23 12.51 -3.97
C THR A 206 -4.13 11.70 -4.64
N PHE A 207 -3.09 11.34 -3.88
CA PHE A 207 -2.02 10.50 -4.41
C PHE A 207 -2.54 9.13 -4.88
N ILE A 208 -3.68 8.66 -4.34
CA ILE A 208 -4.31 7.39 -4.74
C ILE A 208 -4.68 7.40 -6.23
N MET A 209 -5.21 8.51 -6.74
CA MET A 209 -5.55 8.63 -8.17
C MET A 209 -4.30 8.78 -9.04
N SER A 210 -3.21 9.33 -8.49
CA SER A 210 -1.93 9.40 -9.19
C SER A 210 -1.14 8.08 -9.23
N LEU A 211 -1.57 7.04 -8.48
CA LEU A 211 -0.87 5.76 -8.46
C LEU A 211 -0.91 5.05 -9.82
N ALA A 212 -1.99 5.21 -10.57
CA ALA A 212 -2.27 4.42 -11.78
C ALA A 212 -2.20 5.27 -13.04
N ARG A 213 -1.43 4.83 -14.04
CA ARG A 213 -1.35 5.50 -15.35
C ARG A 213 -1.33 4.49 -16.50
N PRO A 214 -2.20 4.62 -17.52
CA PRO A 214 -2.28 3.65 -18.61
C PRO A 214 -1.16 3.89 -19.63
N CYS A 215 -0.55 2.83 -20.13
CA CYS A 215 0.61 2.91 -21.03
C CYS A 215 0.69 1.72 -22.00
N MET A 216 1.48 1.89 -23.06
CA MET A 216 1.97 0.79 -23.88
C MET A 216 3.37 0.41 -23.40
N LEU A 217 3.49 -0.78 -22.82
CA LEU A 217 4.75 -1.32 -22.29
C LEU A 217 5.39 -2.27 -23.32
N LYS A 218 6.64 -2.04 -23.70
CA LYS A 218 7.40 -2.98 -24.55
C LYS A 218 7.63 -4.30 -23.82
N THR A 219 7.84 -5.38 -24.56
CA THR A 219 8.24 -6.68 -23.97
C THR A 219 9.55 -6.61 -23.17
N SER A 220 10.38 -5.58 -23.41
CA SER A 220 11.58 -5.26 -22.61
C SER A 220 11.29 -4.68 -21.22
N GLY A 221 10.04 -4.33 -20.90
CA GLY A 221 9.68 -3.67 -19.65
C GLY A 221 9.84 -2.16 -19.63
N VAL A 222 10.14 -1.55 -20.78
CA VAL A 222 10.26 -0.09 -20.93
C VAL A 222 8.93 0.47 -21.45
N VAL A 223 8.43 1.52 -20.83
CA VAL A 223 7.26 2.27 -21.31
C VAL A 223 7.63 2.93 -22.63
N ASP A 224 6.88 2.65 -23.70
CA ASP A 224 7.05 3.31 -25.00
C ASP A 224 6.36 4.69 -25.00
N TYR A 225 5.10 4.70 -24.57
CA TYR A 225 4.31 5.91 -24.40
C TYR A 225 3.12 5.65 -23.48
N TYR A 226 2.57 6.75 -22.93
CA TYR A 226 1.35 6.74 -22.14
C TYR A 226 0.12 6.88 -23.03
N LEU A 227 -0.98 6.27 -22.59
CA LEU A 227 -2.27 6.33 -23.25
C LEU A 227 -3.06 7.53 -22.72
N ASN A 228 -3.92 8.10 -23.56
CA ASN A 228 -4.87 9.11 -23.12
C ASN A 228 -5.82 8.47 -22.08
N PRO A 229 -5.90 9.00 -20.84
CA PRO A 229 -6.73 8.41 -19.79
C PRO A 229 -8.23 8.41 -20.12
N ASP A 230 -8.71 9.31 -20.99
CA ASP A 230 -10.11 9.40 -21.38
C ASP A 230 -10.46 8.59 -22.65
N ASP A 231 -9.45 8.24 -23.47
CA ASP A 231 -9.60 7.38 -24.65
C ASP A 231 -8.33 6.54 -24.89
N LEU A 232 -8.33 5.29 -24.42
CA LEU A 232 -7.18 4.38 -24.49
C LEU A 232 -6.77 4.00 -25.94
N THR A 233 -7.60 4.35 -26.94
CA THR A 233 -7.26 4.19 -28.37
C THR A 233 -6.31 5.28 -28.87
N GLN A 234 -5.96 6.24 -28.01
CA GLN A 234 -5.06 7.36 -28.28
C GLN A 234 -3.88 7.38 -27.31
N LYS A 235 -2.78 7.99 -27.74
CA LYS A 235 -1.69 8.43 -26.86
C LYS A 235 -2.11 9.71 -26.14
N GLU A 236 -1.38 10.11 -25.10
CA GLU A 236 -1.67 11.36 -24.36
C GLU A 236 -1.73 12.62 -25.23
N ASP A 237 -1.01 12.66 -26.35
CA ASP A 237 -1.04 13.77 -27.31
C ASP A 237 -2.24 13.74 -28.28
N GLY A 238 -3.14 12.77 -28.14
CA GLY A 238 -4.33 12.57 -28.97
C GLY A 238 -4.09 11.79 -30.27
N THR A 239 -2.84 11.42 -30.60
CA THR A 239 -2.55 10.58 -31.78
C THR A 239 -2.97 9.12 -31.55
N PRO A 240 -3.22 8.31 -32.60
CA PRO A 240 -3.63 6.90 -32.43
C PRO A 240 -2.60 6.05 -31.67
N SER A 241 -3.08 5.15 -30.81
CA SER A 241 -2.26 4.16 -30.09
C SER A 241 -2.22 2.80 -30.78
N ASP A 242 -1.29 1.95 -30.36
CA ASP A 242 -1.13 0.55 -30.78
C ASP A 242 -1.94 -0.43 -29.90
N VAL A 243 -2.89 0.07 -29.10
CA VAL A 243 -3.61 -0.73 -28.10
C VAL A 243 -4.31 -1.97 -28.67
N SER A 244 -4.64 -1.97 -29.97
CA SER A 244 -5.27 -3.10 -30.68
C SER A 244 -4.35 -3.81 -31.69
N ASN A 245 -3.09 -3.36 -31.84
CA ASN A 245 -2.14 -3.83 -32.83
C ASN A 245 -1.42 -5.10 -32.37
N GLU A 246 -1.72 -6.26 -32.98
CA GLU A 246 -1.12 -7.54 -32.60
C GLU A 246 0.37 -7.66 -32.97
N SER A 247 0.80 -6.88 -33.98
CA SER A 247 2.19 -6.84 -34.43
C SER A 247 3.06 -5.94 -33.55
N TYR A 248 2.46 -5.17 -32.64
CA TYR A 248 3.19 -4.36 -31.68
C TYR A 248 3.97 -5.27 -30.70
N ASP A 249 5.23 -4.94 -30.43
CA ASP A 249 6.07 -5.69 -29.49
C ASP A 249 5.88 -5.20 -28.05
N GLY A 250 4.70 -5.45 -27.50
CA GLY A 250 4.35 -5.01 -26.15
C GLY A 250 2.88 -5.17 -25.80
N ASN A 251 2.46 -4.62 -24.68
CA ASN A 251 1.11 -4.80 -24.14
C ASN A 251 0.56 -3.49 -23.57
N ALA A 252 -0.76 -3.36 -23.57
CA ALA A 252 -1.47 -2.28 -22.91
C ALA A 252 -1.55 -2.57 -21.40
N MET A 253 -0.89 -1.75 -20.59
CA MET A 253 -0.71 -1.96 -19.15
C MET A 253 -1.06 -0.72 -18.36
N VAL A 254 -1.42 -0.90 -17.09
CA VAL A 254 -1.50 0.14 -16.09
C VAL A 254 -0.20 0.11 -15.31
N GLN A 255 0.56 1.20 -15.35
CA GLN A 255 1.67 1.46 -14.46
C GLN A 255 1.12 1.82 -13.08
N PHE A 256 1.62 1.15 -12.05
CA PHE A 256 1.35 1.46 -10.65
C PHE A 256 2.62 1.99 -10.00
N ALA A 257 2.51 3.14 -9.32
CA ALA A 257 3.54 3.69 -8.44
C ALA A 257 3.49 3.04 -7.05
N GLN A 258 4.61 3.11 -6.34
CA GLN A 258 4.72 2.58 -4.98
C GLN A 258 3.71 3.20 -4.02
N PHE A 259 3.21 2.35 -3.12
CA PHE A 259 2.41 2.75 -1.96
C PHE A 259 2.53 1.67 -0.89
N TRP A 260 2.39 2.05 0.37
CA TRP A 260 2.67 1.15 1.48
C TRP A 260 1.43 0.92 2.33
N ILE A 261 1.21 -0.33 2.69
CA ILE A 261 0.05 -0.76 3.48
C ILE A 261 0.54 -1.27 4.84
N LYS A 262 -0.12 -0.81 5.90
CA LYS A 262 -0.05 -1.40 7.24
C LYS A 262 -1.47 -1.76 7.67
N ALA A 263 -1.67 -2.96 8.19
CA ALA A 263 -2.96 -3.37 8.74
C ALA A 263 -2.78 -4.00 10.13
N VAL A 264 -3.56 -3.54 11.10
CA VAL A 264 -3.48 -3.93 12.51
C VAL A 264 -4.87 -4.26 13.02
N GLN A 265 -5.00 -5.33 13.81
CA GLN A 265 -6.26 -5.71 14.43
C GLN A 265 -6.27 -5.33 15.92
N GLU A 266 -7.29 -4.59 16.31
CA GLU A 266 -7.56 -4.19 17.70
C GLU A 266 -8.96 -4.70 18.10
N GLY A 267 -8.98 -5.88 18.74
CA GLY A 267 -10.23 -6.57 19.05
C GLY A 267 -11.03 -6.91 17.79
N ALA A 268 -12.23 -6.34 17.67
CA ALA A 268 -13.12 -6.52 16.52
C ALA A 268 -12.87 -5.53 15.37
N LYS A 269 -11.93 -4.59 15.52
CA LYS A 269 -11.64 -3.56 14.53
C LYS A 269 -10.33 -3.87 13.82
N ILE A 270 -10.31 -3.66 12.51
CA ILE A 270 -9.11 -3.74 11.69
C ILE A 270 -8.82 -2.34 11.17
N HIS A 271 -7.69 -1.78 11.59
CA HIS A 271 -7.18 -0.51 11.12
C HIS A 271 -6.28 -0.78 9.91
N VAL A 272 -6.57 -0.14 8.78
CA VAL A 272 -5.76 -0.22 7.56
C VAL A 272 -5.27 1.18 7.22
N TYR A 273 -3.95 1.30 7.10
CA TYR A 273 -3.23 2.51 6.76
C TYR A 273 -2.63 2.36 5.37
N ILE A 274 -2.85 3.35 4.51
CA ILE A 274 -2.26 3.41 3.17
C ILE A 274 -1.45 4.70 3.07
N ALA A 275 -0.16 4.57 2.81
CA ALA A 275 0.78 5.69 2.80
C ALA A 275 1.48 5.84 1.44
N ASN A 276 1.87 7.07 1.12
CA ASN A 276 2.63 7.40 -0.09
C ASN A 276 4.15 7.20 0.05
N LYS A 277 4.62 6.72 1.21
CA LYS A 277 5.99 6.26 1.48
C LYS A 277 6.03 5.25 2.63
N GLN A 278 7.14 4.54 2.77
CA GLN A 278 7.35 3.67 3.92
C GLN A 278 7.49 4.53 5.18
N VAL A 279 6.58 4.36 6.13
CA VAL A 279 6.57 5.12 7.39
C VAL A 279 7.38 4.41 8.48
N ASP A 280 7.20 3.10 8.60
CA ASP A 280 7.92 2.22 9.51
C ASP A 280 8.05 0.82 8.89
N GLU A 281 8.77 -0.10 9.55
CA GLU A 281 9.02 -1.45 9.02
C GLU A 281 7.74 -2.29 8.79
N ASN A 282 6.63 -1.96 9.44
CA ASN A 282 5.35 -2.66 9.32
C ASN A 282 4.54 -2.20 8.11
N TYR A 283 4.90 -1.08 7.49
CA TYR A 283 4.36 -0.65 6.20
C TYR A 283 5.04 -1.44 5.09
N LYS A 284 4.26 -2.27 4.38
CA LYS A 284 4.75 -3.17 3.34
C LYS A 284 4.23 -2.77 1.97
N ASP A 285 5.10 -2.90 0.97
CA ASP A 285 4.74 -2.78 -0.44
C ASP A 285 5.20 -4.06 -1.18
N TYR A 286 4.44 -5.13 -1.00
CA TYR A 286 4.75 -6.41 -1.65
C TYR A 286 4.41 -6.44 -3.14
N MET A 287 3.51 -5.55 -3.58
CA MET A 287 3.12 -5.44 -4.99
C MET A 287 4.33 -5.06 -5.86
N HIS A 288 5.26 -4.27 -5.31
CA HIS A 288 6.38 -3.68 -6.04
C HIS A 288 7.69 -4.48 -6.02
N TYR A 289 7.77 -5.67 -5.43
CA TYR A 289 8.97 -6.49 -5.55
C TYR A 289 9.05 -7.20 -6.91
N GLY A 290 10.14 -6.96 -7.63
CA GLY A 290 10.47 -7.66 -8.88
C GLY A 290 10.97 -9.09 -8.65
N GLU A 291 11.14 -9.84 -9.75
CA GLU A 291 11.66 -11.22 -9.68
C GLU A 291 13.10 -11.28 -9.13
N ASP A 292 13.87 -10.21 -9.29
CA ASP A 292 15.23 -10.04 -8.73
C ASP A 292 15.25 -9.70 -7.22
N GLY A 293 14.09 -9.55 -6.59
CA GLY A 293 13.96 -9.22 -5.18
C GLY A 293 14.18 -7.74 -4.84
N THR A 294 14.34 -6.88 -5.85
CA THR A 294 14.44 -5.43 -5.66
C THR A 294 13.05 -4.80 -5.61
N LEU A 295 12.91 -3.73 -4.82
CA LEU A 295 11.69 -2.93 -4.79
C LEU A 295 11.70 -2.00 -6.02
N LYS A 296 10.75 -2.22 -6.93
CA LYS A 296 10.61 -1.47 -8.18
C LYS A 296 9.86 -0.17 -7.93
N GLN A 297 10.32 0.92 -8.55
CA GLN A 297 9.61 2.20 -8.50
C GLN A 297 8.20 2.08 -9.10
N TYR A 298 8.07 1.25 -10.13
CA TYR A 298 6.83 0.99 -10.82
C TYR A 298 6.66 -0.48 -11.14
N VAL A 299 5.43 -0.97 -11.05
CA VAL A 299 5.03 -2.27 -11.60
C VAL A 299 3.87 -2.10 -12.56
N TYR A 300 3.60 -3.13 -13.35
CA TYR A 300 2.63 -3.03 -14.44
C TYR A 300 1.67 -4.19 -14.39
N ARG A 301 0.40 -3.88 -14.59
CA ARG A 301 -0.67 -4.86 -14.63
C ARG A 301 -1.55 -4.61 -15.85
N ALA A 302 -2.01 -5.67 -16.50
CA ALA A 302 -2.76 -5.55 -17.76
C ALA A 302 -4.03 -4.70 -17.61
N ILE A 303 -4.27 -3.82 -18.59
CA ILE A 303 -5.55 -3.09 -18.74
C ILE A 303 -6.68 -4.08 -19.00
N TYR A 304 -6.43 -5.11 -19.82
CA TYR A 304 -7.46 -6.04 -20.28
C TYR A 304 -7.29 -7.44 -19.70
N ASP A 305 -8.37 -8.21 -19.71
CA ASP A 305 -8.28 -9.67 -19.65
C ASP A 305 -7.37 -10.17 -20.79
N GLY A 306 -6.51 -11.15 -20.50
CA GLY A 306 -5.48 -11.58 -21.42
C GLY A 306 -6.02 -12.40 -22.60
N SER A 307 -5.53 -12.11 -23.80
CA SER A 307 -5.83 -12.84 -25.04
C SER A 307 -4.65 -13.72 -25.43
N ASN A 308 -4.91 -14.97 -25.85
CA ASN A 308 -3.83 -15.84 -26.34
C ASN A 308 -3.58 -15.56 -27.84
N ILE A 309 -2.44 -14.95 -28.15
CA ILE A 309 -2.02 -14.60 -29.51
C ILE A 309 -0.66 -15.26 -29.76
N SER A 310 -0.64 -16.26 -30.64
CA SER A 310 0.57 -17.03 -30.97
C SER A 310 1.31 -17.58 -29.73
N ASN A 311 0.57 -18.22 -28.82
CA ASN A 311 1.07 -18.80 -27.56
C ASN A 311 1.69 -17.78 -26.58
N LYS A 312 1.33 -16.50 -26.71
CA LYS A 312 1.61 -15.46 -25.73
C LYS A 312 0.29 -14.91 -25.21
N ILE A 313 0.14 -14.80 -23.89
CA ILE A 313 -0.95 -13.98 -23.35
C ILE A 313 -0.60 -12.53 -23.65
N ARG A 314 -1.53 -11.77 -24.22
CA ARG A 314 -1.36 -10.36 -24.59
C ARG A 314 -2.49 -9.53 -24.02
N SER A 315 -2.20 -8.30 -23.62
CA SER A 315 -3.20 -7.30 -23.20
C SER A 315 -3.36 -6.30 -24.33
N LEU A 316 -4.40 -6.47 -25.13
CA LEU A 316 -4.73 -5.62 -26.28
C LEU A 316 -6.25 -5.45 -26.38
N SER A 317 -6.70 -4.31 -26.89
CA SER A 317 -8.11 -3.98 -27.14
C SER A 317 -8.67 -4.72 -28.36
N GLY A 318 -9.97 -5.02 -28.34
CA GLY A 318 -10.71 -5.63 -29.44
C GLY A 318 -10.39 -7.11 -29.67
N LYS A 319 -9.89 -7.81 -28.65
CA LYS A 319 -9.45 -9.20 -28.74
C LYS A 319 -10.36 -10.15 -27.96
N THR A 320 -10.47 -11.37 -28.45
CA THR A 320 -11.12 -12.46 -27.72
C THR A 320 -10.25 -12.89 -26.55
N ILE A 321 -10.83 -13.00 -25.37
CA ILE A 321 -10.10 -13.37 -24.15
C ILE A 321 -9.69 -14.85 -24.16
N CYS A 322 -8.56 -15.14 -23.52
CA CYS A 322 -8.07 -16.50 -23.31
C CYS A 322 -8.98 -17.25 -22.35
N ARG A 323 -9.52 -18.38 -22.79
CA ARG A 323 -10.37 -19.29 -22.00
C ARG A 323 -10.20 -20.73 -22.46
N SER A 324 -10.75 -21.69 -21.71
CA SER A 324 -10.67 -23.12 -22.06
C SER A 324 -9.23 -23.61 -22.28
N LEU A 325 -8.29 -23.01 -21.57
CA LEU A 325 -6.88 -23.37 -21.56
C LEU A 325 -6.46 -23.71 -20.13
N ALA A 326 -5.65 -24.75 -19.93
CA ALA A 326 -5.20 -25.13 -18.60
C ALA A 326 -4.39 -23.98 -17.95
N GLY A 327 -4.62 -23.71 -16.67
CA GLY A 327 -4.03 -22.56 -15.97
C GLY A 327 -2.50 -22.54 -15.98
N ASN A 328 -1.85 -23.70 -15.86
CA ASN A 328 -0.40 -23.82 -16.00
C ASN A 328 0.10 -23.40 -17.39
N THR A 329 -0.69 -23.63 -18.45
CA THR A 329 -0.39 -23.17 -19.80
C THR A 329 -0.67 -21.67 -19.94
N GLN A 330 -1.70 -21.13 -19.31
CA GLN A 330 -1.95 -19.69 -19.26
C GLN A 330 -0.76 -18.94 -18.60
N ILE A 331 -0.24 -19.47 -17.48
CA ILE A 331 0.95 -18.93 -16.80
C ILE A 331 2.19 -19.01 -17.69
N ALA A 332 2.42 -20.16 -18.36
CA ALA A 332 3.54 -20.33 -19.28
C ALA A 332 3.47 -19.33 -20.46
N ASN A 333 2.28 -19.15 -21.05
CA ASN A 333 2.06 -18.22 -22.14
C ASN A 333 2.19 -16.75 -21.70
N ALA A 334 1.92 -16.41 -20.44
CA ALA A 334 2.21 -15.08 -19.91
C ALA A 334 3.72 -14.83 -19.87
N ARG A 335 4.49 -15.79 -19.31
CA ARG A 335 5.97 -15.75 -19.26
C ARG A 335 6.64 -15.78 -20.64
N ALA A 336 5.97 -16.29 -21.66
CA ALA A 336 6.47 -16.27 -23.03
C ALA A 336 6.61 -14.85 -23.63
N ASN A 337 6.14 -13.81 -22.94
CA ASN A 337 6.42 -12.41 -23.31
C ASN A 337 7.87 -12.00 -23.00
N GLY A 338 8.55 -12.65 -22.04
CA GLY A 338 9.93 -12.34 -21.67
C GLY A 338 10.18 -12.40 -20.16
N SER A 339 11.41 -12.10 -19.74
CA SER A 339 11.76 -11.96 -18.32
C SER A 339 10.90 -10.89 -17.64
N GLY A 340 10.50 -11.09 -16.38
CA GLY A 340 9.65 -10.16 -15.63
C GLY A 340 8.15 -10.27 -15.96
N TRP A 341 7.76 -10.89 -17.09
CA TRP A 341 6.35 -11.11 -17.43
C TRP A 341 5.78 -12.32 -16.71
N ASN A 342 4.60 -12.15 -16.10
CA ASN A 342 3.90 -13.22 -15.41
C ASN A 342 2.39 -12.97 -15.40
N VAL A 343 1.64 -13.75 -14.62
CA VAL A 343 0.25 -13.45 -14.27
C VAL A 343 0.18 -12.65 -12.97
N ASP A 344 -0.96 -12.02 -12.68
CA ASP A 344 -1.22 -11.33 -11.41
C ASP A 344 -0.80 -12.20 -10.20
N ALA A 345 -0.24 -11.56 -9.18
CA ALA A 345 0.07 -12.17 -7.89
C ALA A 345 -0.98 -11.77 -6.83
N TYR A 346 -1.10 -12.56 -5.78
CA TYR A 346 -2.05 -12.30 -4.71
C TYR A 346 -1.77 -10.97 -3.98
N ALA A 347 -0.51 -10.52 -3.94
CA ALA A 347 -0.16 -9.19 -3.47
C ALA A 347 -0.89 -8.08 -4.24
N ASP A 348 -1.02 -8.22 -5.57
CA ASP A 348 -1.69 -7.25 -6.44
C ASP A 348 -3.19 -7.19 -6.09
N ARG A 349 -3.80 -8.35 -5.84
CA ARG A 349 -5.21 -8.47 -5.41
C ARG A 349 -5.45 -7.78 -4.08
N VAL A 350 -4.61 -8.05 -3.08
CA VAL A 350 -4.75 -7.44 -1.75
C VAL A 350 -4.56 -5.93 -1.81
N ALA A 351 -3.54 -5.47 -2.54
CA ALA A 351 -3.23 -4.05 -2.64
C ALA A 351 -4.36 -3.26 -3.30
N ILE A 352 -4.83 -3.71 -4.47
CA ILE A 352 -5.95 -3.05 -5.18
C ILE A 352 -7.26 -3.15 -4.38
N ASN A 353 -7.56 -4.28 -3.74
CA ASN A 353 -8.79 -4.40 -2.94
C ASN A 353 -8.79 -3.47 -1.74
N PHE A 354 -7.64 -3.25 -1.07
CA PHE A 354 -7.55 -2.25 -0.02
C PHE A 354 -7.72 -0.81 -0.54
N LEU A 355 -7.21 -0.50 -1.73
CA LEU A 355 -7.49 0.79 -2.38
C LEU A 355 -8.99 0.97 -2.66
N LEU A 356 -9.68 -0.08 -3.15
CA LEU A 356 -11.14 -0.04 -3.39
C LEU A 356 -11.94 0.14 -2.10
N MET A 357 -11.58 -0.58 -1.03
CA MET A 357 -12.18 -0.39 0.29
C MET A 357 -11.95 1.02 0.83
N LEU A 358 -10.74 1.56 0.65
CA LEU A 358 -10.39 2.91 1.09
C LEU A 358 -11.21 3.94 0.33
N ILE A 359 -11.25 3.93 -1.00
CA ILE A 359 -11.92 5.00 -1.75
C ILE A 359 -13.45 4.87 -1.70
N GLY A 360 -13.97 3.63 -1.71
CA GLY A 360 -15.40 3.34 -1.75
C GLY A 360 -16.08 3.29 -0.39
N LYS A 361 -15.31 3.20 0.70
CA LYS A 361 -15.81 3.07 2.09
C LYS A 361 -16.88 1.99 2.25
N SER A 362 -16.73 0.88 1.53
CA SER A 362 -17.73 -0.17 1.46
C SER A 362 -17.07 -1.52 1.21
N LEU A 363 -17.67 -2.59 1.74
CA LEU A 363 -17.37 -3.96 1.32
C LEU A 363 -18.23 -4.42 0.14
N ASP A 364 -19.33 -3.74 -0.14
CA ASP A 364 -20.20 -3.99 -1.29
C ASP A 364 -19.61 -3.31 -2.53
N THR A 365 -18.61 -3.96 -3.13
CA THR A 365 -17.90 -3.43 -4.31
C THR A 365 -18.80 -3.36 -5.54
N GLN A 366 -19.78 -4.25 -5.63
CA GLN A 366 -20.73 -4.31 -6.74
C GLN A 366 -21.64 -3.08 -6.77
N THR A 367 -22.27 -2.71 -5.64
CA THR A 367 -23.08 -1.49 -5.60
C THR A 367 -22.22 -0.24 -5.78
N THR A 368 -21.01 -0.23 -5.23
CA THR A 368 -20.14 0.95 -5.21
C THR A 368 -19.52 1.27 -6.58
N PHE A 369 -19.06 0.24 -7.30
CA PHE A 369 -18.26 0.39 -8.52
C PHE A 369 -18.88 -0.29 -9.75
N GLY A 370 -19.95 -1.08 -9.60
CA GLY A 370 -20.65 -1.78 -10.68
C GLY A 370 -20.71 -3.29 -10.45
N THR A 371 -21.85 -3.93 -10.75
CA THR A 371 -21.97 -5.39 -10.65
C THR A 371 -21.15 -6.11 -11.73
N GLY A 372 -20.95 -5.47 -12.88
CA GLY A 372 -20.30 -6.08 -14.03
C GLY A 372 -21.15 -7.21 -14.62
N ARG A 373 -20.51 -8.23 -15.19
CA ARG A 373 -21.23 -9.42 -15.66
C ARG A 373 -21.52 -10.37 -14.51
N TYR A 374 -22.79 -10.68 -14.30
CA TYR A 374 -23.22 -11.54 -13.18
C TYR A 374 -24.34 -12.52 -13.56
N THR A 375 -25.06 -12.28 -14.67
CA THR A 375 -26.18 -13.13 -15.14
C THR A 375 -26.13 -13.39 -16.65
N GLY A 376 -24.92 -13.36 -17.23
CA GLY A 376 -24.70 -13.47 -18.67
C GLY A 376 -24.58 -14.90 -19.22
N TYR A 377 -24.67 -15.94 -18.40
CA TYR A 377 -24.50 -17.33 -18.84
C TYR A 377 -25.63 -17.81 -19.76
N VAL A 378 -25.24 -18.51 -20.84
CA VAL A 378 -26.16 -19.16 -21.77
C VAL A 378 -25.87 -20.66 -21.86
N ASN A 379 -24.64 -21.02 -22.24
CA ASN A 379 -24.13 -22.41 -22.26
C ASN A 379 -22.60 -22.40 -22.47
N GLU A 380 -21.93 -23.52 -22.22
CA GLU A 380 -20.45 -23.62 -22.27
C GLU A 380 -19.84 -23.33 -23.66
N SER A 381 -20.56 -23.60 -24.76
CA SER A 381 -20.06 -23.37 -26.12
C SER A 381 -20.28 -21.94 -26.61
N ASN A 382 -21.07 -21.13 -25.90
CA ASN A 382 -21.34 -19.75 -26.29
C ASN A 382 -20.12 -18.85 -26.03
N THR A 383 -19.60 -18.22 -27.08
CA THR A 383 -18.49 -17.25 -27.01
C THR A 383 -18.94 -15.86 -26.59
N ASN A 384 -20.19 -15.50 -26.87
CA ASN A 384 -20.72 -14.14 -26.74
C ASN A 384 -21.14 -13.80 -25.30
N GLN A 385 -21.06 -14.77 -24.37
CA GLN A 385 -21.35 -14.55 -22.96
C GLN A 385 -20.19 -13.89 -22.20
N LEU A 386 -19.02 -13.75 -22.82
CA LEU A 386 -17.85 -13.05 -22.30
C LEU A 386 -17.62 -11.79 -23.13
N LEU A 387 -17.16 -10.72 -22.47
CA LEU A 387 -16.85 -9.47 -23.17
C LEU A 387 -15.55 -9.59 -23.96
N THR A 388 -15.54 -8.94 -25.11
CA THR A 388 -14.30 -8.65 -25.85
C THR A 388 -13.52 -7.58 -25.09
N THR A 389 -12.20 -7.66 -25.11
CA THR A 389 -11.36 -6.63 -24.49
C THR A 389 -11.62 -5.26 -25.12
N GLY A 390 -11.43 -4.19 -24.36
CA GLY A 390 -11.61 -2.83 -24.88
C GLY A 390 -13.00 -2.25 -24.80
N THR A 391 -13.94 -2.93 -24.13
CA THR A 391 -15.34 -2.48 -24.03
C THR A 391 -15.45 -1.08 -23.39
N ASN A 392 -14.57 -0.75 -22.44
CA ASN A 392 -14.57 0.52 -21.71
C ASN A 392 -13.38 1.43 -22.09
N ASP A 393 -12.86 1.35 -23.32
CA ASP A 393 -11.68 2.15 -23.73
C ASP A 393 -11.89 3.67 -23.61
N LYS A 394 -13.14 4.13 -23.57
CA LYS A 394 -13.52 5.55 -23.52
C LYS A 394 -14.26 5.95 -22.24
N LYS A 395 -14.04 5.20 -21.16
CA LYS A 395 -14.77 5.39 -19.89
C LYS A 395 -13.90 5.93 -18.75
N GLY A 396 -12.61 6.11 -18.95
CA GLY A 396 -11.72 6.66 -17.93
C GLY A 396 -11.18 5.63 -16.93
N MET A 397 -10.64 6.14 -15.83
CA MET A 397 -10.00 5.35 -14.78
C MET A 397 -10.98 4.42 -14.04
N PHE A 398 -12.21 4.86 -13.85
CA PHE A 398 -13.27 4.12 -13.17
C PHE A 398 -14.57 4.20 -13.95
N TYR A 399 -15.27 3.07 -14.03
CA TYR A 399 -16.61 3.01 -14.61
C TYR A 399 -17.32 1.74 -14.18
N GLY A 400 -18.58 1.86 -13.79
CA GLY A 400 -19.42 0.74 -13.38
C GLY A 400 -20.59 0.52 -14.31
N ASP A 401 -20.83 -0.73 -14.66
CA ASP A 401 -22.05 -1.15 -15.36
C ASP A 401 -22.83 -2.14 -14.48
N ASN A 402 -24.15 -1.91 -14.35
CA ASN A 402 -25.08 -2.76 -13.60
C ASN A 402 -25.97 -3.65 -14.47
N ASN A 403 -25.75 -3.63 -15.79
CA ASN A 403 -26.55 -4.27 -16.82
C ASN A 403 -25.75 -5.32 -17.59
N ASN A 404 -24.92 -6.11 -16.89
CA ASN A 404 -24.03 -7.13 -17.48
C ASN A 404 -22.94 -6.58 -18.42
N GLY A 405 -22.43 -5.38 -18.17
CA GLY A 405 -21.31 -4.77 -18.87
C GLY A 405 -19.96 -4.96 -18.19
N CYS A 406 -19.02 -4.07 -18.52
CA CYS A 406 -17.65 -4.07 -18.01
C CYS A 406 -17.54 -3.14 -16.79
N VAL A 407 -16.79 -3.57 -15.77
CA VAL A 407 -16.36 -2.71 -14.66
C VAL A 407 -14.90 -2.34 -14.84
N THR A 408 -14.59 -1.05 -14.75
CA THR A 408 -13.23 -0.52 -14.79
C THR A 408 -12.84 0.01 -13.42
N VAL A 409 -11.68 -0.40 -12.91
CA VAL A 409 -11.07 0.17 -11.69
C VAL A 409 -9.60 0.45 -11.93
N PHE A 410 -9.12 1.66 -11.63
CA PHE A 410 -7.73 2.06 -11.94
C PHE A 410 -7.31 1.71 -13.38
N PHE A 411 -8.17 1.99 -14.37
CA PHE A 411 -8.06 1.61 -15.80
C PHE A 411 -8.14 0.11 -16.12
N ILE A 412 -8.18 -0.76 -15.12
CA ILE A 412 -8.28 -2.21 -15.31
C ILE A 412 -9.72 -2.57 -15.64
N GLN A 413 -9.92 -3.13 -16.83
CA GLN A 413 -11.21 -3.66 -17.23
C GLN A 413 -11.47 -5.05 -16.63
N ASN A 414 -12.72 -5.28 -16.27
CA ASN A 414 -13.24 -6.53 -15.73
C ASN A 414 -12.50 -7.04 -14.49
N TRP A 415 -12.15 -6.20 -13.50
CA TRP A 415 -11.48 -6.69 -12.28
C TRP A 415 -12.24 -7.86 -11.63
N TRP A 416 -13.56 -7.88 -11.80
CA TRP A 416 -14.48 -8.98 -11.53
C TRP A 416 -15.55 -9.18 -12.64
N GLY A 417 -16.36 -10.22 -12.49
CA GLY A 417 -17.60 -10.50 -13.23
C GLY A 417 -17.42 -11.20 -14.58
N ASN A 418 -16.44 -10.77 -15.40
CA ASN A 418 -16.31 -11.29 -16.76
C ASN A 418 -15.72 -12.70 -16.82
N ILE A 419 -14.61 -12.95 -16.14
CA ILE A 419 -13.92 -14.25 -16.19
C ILE A 419 -13.09 -14.43 -14.91
N TRP A 420 -13.02 -15.67 -14.41
CA TRP A 420 -12.12 -16.01 -13.32
C TRP A 420 -10.67 -15.84 -13.77
N LYS A 421 -9.89 -15.05 -13.03
CA LYS A 421 -8.48 -14.81 -13.35
C LYS A 421 -7.56 -15.61 -12.45
N ILE A 422 -6.77 -16.49 -13.04
CA ILE A 422 -5.71 -17.23 -12.33
C ILE A 422 -4.72 -16.25 -11.70
N THR A 423 -4.34 -16.50 -10.45
CA THR A 423 -3.48 -15.59 -9.66
C THR A 423 -2.44 -16.39 -8.89
N ASN A 424 -1.17 -16.00 -9.03
CA ASN A 424 -0.06 -16.62 -8.30
C ASN A 424 -0.09 -16.27 -6.81
N GLY A 425 0.51 -17.12 -5.97
CA GLY A 425 0.84 -16.75 -4.59
C GLY A 425 -0.26 -16.98 -3.55
N LEU A 426 -1.38 -17.61 -3.91
CA LEU A 426 -2.36 -18.14 -2.96
C LEU A 426 -2.73 -19.57 -3.37
N ILE A 427 -2.55 -20.51 -2.44
CA ILE A 427 -2.88 -21.94 -2.63
C ILE A 427 -3.63 -22.46 -1.41
N GLN A 428 -4.60 -23.34 -1.67
CA GLN A 428 -5.18 -24.19 -0.64
C GLN A 428 -4.55 -25.58 -0.69
N LYS A 429 -4.17 -26.16 0.45
CA LYS A 429 -3.79 -27.59 0.58
C LYS A 429 -4.36 -28.20 1.85
N ASN A 430 -5.12 -29.29 1.71
CA ASN A 430 -5.86 -29.93 2.81
C ASN A 430 -6.76 -28.94 3.59
N GLY A 431 -7.45 -28.06 2.88
CA GLY A 431 -8.28 -26.99 3.42
C GLY A 431 -7.50 -25.77 3.93
N LYS A 432 -6.22 -25.88 4.24
CA LYS A 432 -5.41 -24.74 4.72
C LYS A 432 -5.02 -23.80 3.59
N LEU A 433 -5.12 -22.49 3.84
CA LEU A 433 -4.67 -21.45 2.91
C LEU A 433 -3.23 -21.04 3.19
N TYR A 434 -2.42 -21.00 2.13
CA TYR A 434 -1.01 -20.61 2.16
C TYR A 434 -0.76 -19.47 1.19
N VAL A 435 0.06 -18.51 1.61
CA VAL A 435 0.37 -17.30 0.84
C VAL A 435 1.85 -17.18 0.52
N LYS A 436 2.12 -16.55 -0.63
CA LYS A 436 3.41 -16.07 -1.10
C LYS A 436 3.17 -14.81 -1.91
N PHE A 437 3.65 -13.67 -1.41
CA PHE A 437 3.37 -12.35 -1.98
C PHE A 437 4.42 -11.93 -3.01
N THR A 438 5.69 -12.30 -2.80
CA THR A 438 6.80 -11.94 -3.69
C THR A 438 7.33 -13.14 -4.45
N TYR A 439 7.95 -12.93 -5.62
CA TYR A 439 8.61 -14.02 -6.35
C TYR A 439 9.82 -14.54 -5.57
N GLY A 440 10.69 -13.64 -5.09
CA GLY A 440 11.75 -13.93 -4.13
C GLY A 440 11.20 -14.13 -2.70
N THR A 441 12.05 -14.05 -1.69
CA THR A 441 11.73 -14.36 -0.28
C THR A 441 11.51 -13.12 0.59
N GLN A 442 11.31 -11.94 0.00
CA GLN A 442 11.15 -10.66 0.72
C GLN A 442 9.86 -10.61 1.55
N ASP A 443 8.87 -11.42 1.19
CA ASP A 443 7.68 -11.69 1.98
C ASP A 443 7.89 -12.61 3.18
N GLY A 444 9.11 -13.08 3.45
CA GLY A 444 9.39 -14.00 4.56
C GLY A 444 9.08 -15.47 4.28
N SER A 445 8.65 -15.81 3.06
CA SER A 445 8.57 -17.19 2.58
C SER A 445 9.97 -17.77 2.33
N SER A 446 10.10 -19.10 2.22
CA SER A 446 11.39 -19.76 1.95
C SER A 446 11.54 -20.29 0.51
N ALA A 447 10.48 -20.22 -0.30
CA ALA A 447 10.51 -20.61 -1.70
C ALA A 447 10.84 -19.41 -2.62
N THR A 448 11.57 -19.66 -3.70
CA THR A 448 11.67 -18.73 -4.85
C THR A 448 10.73 -19.19 -5.95
N GLY A 449 10.04 -18.24 -6.58
CA GLY A 449 8.98 -18.50 -7.55
C GLY A 449 7.69 -19.00 -6.91
N TYR A 450 6.67 -19.21 -7.74
CA TYR A 450 5.36 -19.65 -7.28
C TYR A 450 5.14 -21.13 -7.59
N ASN A 451 5.09 -21.96 -6.55
CA ASN A 451 4.70 -23.37 -6.64
C ASN A 451 3.25 -23.46 -7.10
N GLN A 452 2.93 -24.52 -7.86
CA GLN A 452 1.59 -24.72 -8.43
C GLN A 452 0.88 -25.98 -7.91
N THR A 453 1.62 -26.92 -7.34
CA THR A 453 1.13 -28.26 -6.96
C THR A 453 1.32 -28.59 -5.49
N ASP A 454 1.91 -27.69 -4.71
CA ASP A 454 2.08 -27.81 -3.26
C ASP A 454 2.29 -26.43 -2.62
N SER A 455 2.33 -26.41 -1.28
CA SER A 455 2.52 -25.20 -0.46
C SER A 455 3.92 -25.10 0.16
N THR A 456 4.90 -25.86 -0.34
CA THR A 456 6.24 -25.94 0.26
C THR A 456 6.91 -24.56 0.24
N GLY A 457 7.32 -24.09 1.42
CA GLY A 457 7.96 -22.78 1.60
C GLY A 457 7.01 -21.59 1.56
N TYR A 458 5.71 -21.78 1.36
CA TYR A 458 4.70 -20.71 1.53
C TYR A 458 4.34 -20.54 3.01
N ILE A 459 3.77 -19.39 3.35
CA ILE A 459 3.36 -19.04 4.72
C ILE A 459 1.94 -19.58 4.99
N ASP A 460 1.78 -20.37 6.06
CA ASP A 460 0.45 -20.80 6.55
C ASP A 460 -0.29 -19.60 7.15
N THR A 461 -1.43 -19.25 6.59
CA THR A 461 -2.27 -18.13 7.06
C THR A 461 -2.97 -18.43 8.39
N GLY A 462 -3.00 -19.70 8.79
CA GLY A 462 -3.81 -20.22 9.89
C GLY A 462 -5.31 -20.16 9.61
N VAL A 463 -5.72 -20.06 8.33
CA VAL A 463 -7.12 -20.18 7.89
C VAL A 463 -7.33 -21.56 7.29
N THR A 464 -8.41 -22.24 7.69
CA THR A 464 -8.79 -23.57 7.19
C THR A 464 -10.20 -23.56 6.63
N LEU A 465 -10.34 -23.94 5.36
CA LEU A 465 -11.59 -24.16 4.63
C LEU A 465 -11.84 -25.67 4.56
N SER A 466 -12.64 -26.19 5.49
CA SER A 466 -12.90 -27.63 5.60
C SER A 466 -13.89 -28.12 4.55
N GLY A 467 -13.65 -29.32 4.02
CA GLY A 467 -14.57 -29.98 3.08
C GLY A 467 -14.56 -29.35 1.69
N THR A 468 -15.69 -29.43 1.01
CA THR A 468 -15.93 -28.77 -0.27
C THR A 468 -16.94 -27.65 -0.06
N ILE A 469 -16.53 -26.41 -0.35
CA ILE A 469 -17.41 -25.25 -0.40
C ILE A 469 -17.74 -25.04 -1.87
N SER A 470 -18.92 -25.48 -2.28
CA SER A 470 -19.40 -25.33 -3.67
C SER A 470 -19.89 -23.92 -3.99
N GLN A 471 -20.26 -23.15 -2.96
CA GLN A 471 -20.69 -21.75 -3.04
C GLN A 471 -20.93 -21.22 -1.63
N LEU A 472 -20.37 -20.06 -1.29
CA LEU A 472 -20.62 -19.37 -0.02
C LEU A 472 -20.44 -17.86 -0.21
N TYR A 473 -21.27 -17.02 0.40
CA TYR A 473 -20.96 -15.59 0.53
C TYR A 473 -20.00 -15.37 1.70
N ILE A 474 -18.93 -14.62 1.46
CA ILE A 474 -17.88 -14.35 2.46
C ILE A 474 -18.45 -13.52 3.61
N LYS A 475 -18.61 -14.14 4.78
CA LYS A 475 -19.04 -13.45 6.01
C LYS A 475 -17.87 -12.77 6.73
N SER A 476 -16.72 -13.44 6.81
CA SER A 476 -15.58 -12.92 7.54
C SER A 476 -14.28 -13.22 6.81
N MET A 477 -13.30 -12.36 7.02
CA MET A 477 -11.93 -12.55 6.56
C MET A 477 -11.00 -12.33 7.74
N LYS A 478 -10.01 -13.21 7.91
CA LYS A 478 -8.99 -13.09 8.94
C LYS A 478 -7.92 -12.12 8.46
N LEU A 479 -7.56 -11.14 9.28
CA LEU A 479 -6.33 -10.38 9.07
C LEU A 479 -5.13 -11.28 9.38
N VAL A 480 -4.33 -11.58 8.36
CA VAL A 480 -3.03 -12.23 8.54
C VAL A 480 -1.99 -11.13 8.60
N SER A 481 -1.28 -11.02 9.72
CA SER A 481 -0.29 -9.96 9.95
C SER A 481 0.71 -9.89 8.80
N GLY A 482 0.81 -8.72 8.16
CA GLY A 482 1.64 -8.50 6.97
C GLY A 482 1.04 -8.92 5.63
N TYR A 483 0.03 -9.80 5.57
CA TYR A 483 -0.50 -10.38 4.31
C TYR A 483 -1.97 -10.04 4.04
N GLY A 484 -2.57 -9.14 4.79
CA GLY A 484 -3.92 -8.65 4.53
C GLY A 484 -5.04 -9.64 4.90
N LEU A 485 -6.20 -9.48 4.26
CA LEU A 485 -7.42 -10.22 4.59
C LEU A 485 -7.52 -11.53 3.81
N VAL A 486 -7.74 -12.64 4.52
CA VAL A 486 -7.90 -13.98 3.94
C VAL A 486 -9.28 -14.55 4.28
N PRO A 487 -10.10 -14.99 3.30
CA PRO A 487 -11.48 -15.44 3.55
C PRO A 487 -11.58 -16.67 4.44
N SER A 488 -12.54 -16.65 5.37
CA SER A 488 -12.91 -17.80 6.19
C SER A 488 -14.13 -18.54 5.63
N ALA A 489 -14.44 -19.70 6.20
CA ALA A 489 -15.61 -20.51 5.85
C ALA A 489 -16.86 -20.19 6.69
N ASP A 490 -16.89 -19.04 7.39
CA ASP A 490 -18.03 -18.69 8.24
C ASP A 490 -19.32 -18.52 7.42
N SER A 491 -20.38 -19.22 7.82
CA SER A 491 -21.68 -19.10 7.18
C SER A 491 -22.46 -17.85 7.62
N GLY A 492 -23.27 -17.31 6.71
CA GLY A 492 -24.25 -16.25 7.00
C GLY A 492 -23.98 -14.89 6.35
N GLY A 493 -23.08 -14.83 5.36
CA GLY A 493 -22.99 -13.70 4.43
C GLY A 493 -24.09 -13.75 3.36
N SER A 494 -24.27 -12.63 2.66
CA SER A 494 -25.18 -12.49 1.51
C SER A 494 -24.65 -11.45 0.54
N SER A 495 -25.28 -11.27 -0.62
CA SER A 495 -24.98 -10.18 -1.55
C SER A 495 -25.22 -8.77 -1.00
N SER A 496 -25.74 -8.64 0.23
CA SER A 496 -26.02 -7.37 0.91
C SER A 496 -25.50 -7.30 2.34
N THR A 497 -24.74 -8.32 2.78
CA THR A 497 -24.16 -8.36 4.14
C THR A 497 -22.72 -8.82 4.09
N TYR A 498 -21.88 -8.22 4.94
CA TYR A 498 -20.44 -8.48 5.03
C TYR A 498 -19.69 -8.20 3.72
N PHE A 499 -18.95 -9.17 3.15
CA PHE A 499 -18.10 -8.92 1.97
C PHE A 499 -18.82 -9.04 0.62
N CYS A 500 -20.10 -9.39 0.61
CA CYS A 500 -20.98 -9.45 -0.57
C CYS A 500 -20.60 -10.42 -1.70
N ASP A 501 -19.39 -10.99 -1.70
CA ASP A 501 -18.85 -11.77 -2.80
C ASP A 501 -18.64 -13.25 -2.41
N GLY A 502 -18.34 -14.10 -3.40
CA GLY A 502 -18.32 -15.55 -3.25
C GLY A 502 -16.99 -16.20 -2.86
N LEU A 503 -17.10 -17.38 -2.23
CA LEU A 503 -15.99 -18.28 -1.90
C LEU A 503 -16.28 -19.70 -2.37
N TRP A 504 -15.27 -20.31 -3.01
CA TRP A 504 -15.27 -21.71 -3.43
C TRP A 504 -13.97 -22.39 -2.98
N SER A 505 -14.07 -23.59 -2.42
CA SER A 505 -12.89 -24.37 -2.01
C SER A 505 -13.11 -25.88 -2.07
N ASN A 506 -12.03 -26.65 -2.20
CA ASN A 506 -12.06 -28.10 -2.22
C ASN A 506 -10.84 -28.69 -1.53
N SER A 507 -10.99 -29.01 -0.24
CA SER A 507 -9.91 -29.54 0.60
C SER A 507 -9.32 -30.88 0.14
N SER A 508 -9.95 -31.58 -0.81
CA SER A 508 -9.43 -32.85 -1.36
C SER A 508 -8.30 -32.69 -2.38
N LEU A 509 -8.00 -31.46 -2.81
CA LEU A 509 -6.94 -31.16 -3.78
C LEU A 509 -6.05 -29.99 -3.35
N VAL A 510 -5.02 -29.73 -4.17
CA VAL A 510 -4.24 -28.49 -4.10
C VAL A 510 -4.92 -27.45 -4.99
N GLY A 511 -5.66 -26.56 -4.35
CA GLY A 511 -6.48 -25.53 -4.99
C GLY A 511 -5.64 -24.32 -5.36
N PHE A 512 -5.66 -23.94 -6.63
CA PHE A 512 -4.91 -22.77 -7.11
C PHE A 512 -5.85 -21.57 -7.28
N ALA A 513 -5.45 -20.42 -6.76
CA ALA A 513 -6.32 -19.26 -6.66
C ALA A 513 -6.76 -18.70 -8.01
N ARG A 514 -8.06 -18.40 -8.08
CA ARG A 514 -8.70 -17.60 -9.13
C ARG A 514 -9.56 -16.53 -8.47
N PHE A 515 -9.63 -15.35 -9.07
CA PHE A 515 -10.37 -14.21 -8.53
C PHE A 515 -11.36 -13.60 -9.51
N GLY A 516 -12.35 -12.90 -8.97
CA GLY A 516 -13.25 -12.02 -9.72
C GLY A 516 -14.53 -12.68 -10.23
N SER A 517 -14.60 -14.01 -10.26
CA SER A 517 -15.79 -14.75 -10.71
C SER A 517 -16.18 -14.52 -12.17
N ASN A 518 -17.36 -15.00 -12.57
CA ASN A 518 -17.79 -15.09 -13.96
C ASN A 518 -19.33 -14.90 -14.11
N PRO A 519 -19.87 -14.76 -15.33
CA PRO A 519 -21.27 -14.42 -15.57
C PRO A 519 -22.28 -15.49 -15.19
N PHE A 520 -21.83 -16.68 -14.77
CA PHE A 520 -22.68 -17.78 -14.28
C PHE A 520 -23.03 -17.66 -12.79
N ASP A 521 -22.20 -17.01 -11.99
CA ASP A 521 -22.22 -17.15 -10.53
C ASP A 521 -23.19 -16.15 -9.84
N GLY A 522 -23.95 -15.35 -10.59
CA GLY A 522 -24.86 -14.37 -10.00
C GLY A 522 -24.08 -13.29 -9.23
N LEU A 523 -24.70 -12.77 -8.16
CA LEU A 523 -24.12 -11.71 -7.31
C LEU A 523 -22.96 -12.19 -6.41
N LEU A 524 -22.40 -13.37 -6.64
CA LEU A 524 -21.17 -13.82 -5.98
C LEU A 524 -19.90 -13.31 -6.65
N VAL A 525 -20.06 -12.58 -7.76
CA VAL A 525 -18.98 -11.80 -8.37
C VAL A 525 -18.54 -10.66 -7.45
N GLY A 526 -17.41 -10.04 -7.74
CA GLY A 526 -16.91 -8.88 -7.01
C GLY A 526 -15.42 -8.96 -6.71
N ALA A 527 -14.89 -7.93 -6.08
CA ALA A 527 -13.46 -7.79 -5.82
C ALA A 527 -12.90 -8.89 -4.89
N PHE A 528 -13.71 -9.41 -3.97
CA PHE A 528 -13.32 -10.42 -2.98
C PHE A 528 -13.60 -11.86 -3.42
N ALA A 529 -14.28 -12.06 -4.56
CA ALA A 529 -14.64 -13.38 -5.04
C ALA A 529 -13.41 -14.27 -5.23
N LEU A 530 -13.35 -15.41 -4.52
CA LEU A 530 -12.19 -16.31 -4.48
C LEU A 530 -12.57 -17.76 -4.77
N GLY A 531 -11.92 -18.35 -5.77
CA GLY A 531 -11.96 -19.79 -6.04
C GLY A 531 -10.61 -20.45 -5.78
N VAL A 532 -10.60 -21.46 -4.89
CA VAL A 532 -9.47 -22.39 -4.64
C VAL A 532 -9.97 -23.85 -4.65
N ASN A 533 -10.99 -24.13 -5.44
CA ASN A 533 -11.63 -25.44 -5.54
C ASN A 533 -11.10 -26.31 -6.70
N ASP A 534 -10.16 -25.79 -7.50
CA ASP A 534 -9.63 -26.45 -8.69
C ASP A 534 -8.10 -26.43 -8.75
N ALA A 535 -7.54 -27.52 -9.28
CA ALA A 535 -6.12 -27.60 -9.58
C ALA A 535 -5.70 -26.59 -10.65
N VAL A 536 -4.41 -26.23 -10.68
CA VAL A 536 -3.84 -25.33 -11.69
C VAL A 536 -4.06 -25.83 -13.13
N SER A 537 -4.11 -27.15 -13.33
CA SER A 537 -4.28 -27.79 -14.64
C SER A 537 -5.73 -27.79 -15.12
N HIS A 538 -6.70 -27.40 -14.27
CA HIS A 538 -8.10 -27.40 -14.67
C HIS A 538 -8.36 -26.34 -15.74
N SER A 539 -9.11 -26.73 -16.76
CA SER A 539 -9.44 -25.92 -17.93
C SER A 539 -10.95 -25.84 -18.06
N TYR A 540 -11.47 -24.63 -18.20
CA TYR A 540 -12.91 -24.40 -18.32
C TYR A 540 -13.22 -23.10 -19.06
N TRP A 541 -14.45 -22.97 -19.57
CA TRP A 541 -14.83 -21.86 -20.46
C TRP A 541 -14.80 -20.50 -19.77
N HIS A 542 -14.91 -20.46 -18.44
CA HIS A 542 -14.88 -19.24 -17.65
C HIS A 542 -13.57 -19.05 -16.85
N TYR A 543 -12.50 -19.77 -17.21
CA TYR A 543 -11.17 -19.56 -16.63
C TYR A 543 -10.23 -18.86 -17.59
N GLY A 544 -9.74 -17.70 -17.17
CA GLY A 544 -8.80 -16.87 -17.90
C GLY A 544 -7.69 -16.32 -17.02
N VAL A 545 -7.05 -15.27 -17.54
CA VAL A 545 -5.77 -14.76 -17.08
C VAL A 545 -5.68 -13.27 -17.35
N ALA A 546 -4.86 -12.56 -16.59
CA ALA A 546 -4.36 -11.22 -16.91
C ALA A 546 -2.83 -11.23 -16.75
N LEU A 547 -2.13 -10.37 -17.52
CA LEU A 547 -0.68 -10.23 -17.40
C LEU A 547 -0.29 -9.24 -16.30
N SER A 548 0.89 -9.48 -15.74
CA SER A 548 1.65 -8.53 -14.96
C SER A 548 3.11 -8.47 -15.46
N TYR A 549 3.80 -7.38 -15.14
CA TYR A 549 5.23 -7.21 -15.34
C TYR A 549 5.84 -6.50 -14.14
N LYS A 550 6.94 -7.05 -13.60
CA LYS A 550 7.67 -6.53 -12.43
C LYS A 550 9.18 -6.63 -12.60
#